data_AF-A0AAJ7U6W2-F1
#
_entry.id   AF-A0AAJ7U6W2-F1
#
_cell.length_a   1.000
_cell.length_b   1.000
_cell.length_c   1.000
_cell.angle_alpha   90.00
_cell.angle_beta   90.00
_cell.angle_gamma   90.00
#
_symmetry.space_group_name_H-M   'P 1'
#
loop_
_entity.id
_entity.type
_entity.pdbx_description
1 polymer ?
#
loop_
_entity_poly.entity_id
_entity_poly.type
_entity_poly.pdbx_seq_one_letter_code
_entity_poly.pdbx_strand_id
1 'polypeptide(L)'
;MDGEAASRGPGGRVAAPPGGQTHLSPVDALCVSLILEDCLHQLEILGCIAPCAPAKIPGIRTSTDQEFRDAPGQDPIPSDTLRKVQADRRFAEAVIAETLQEVRAGGTFQSLLSAVASEKEKRDAHDAAIAREEEARKRVAALQKEIYDLKKEKENELQRLEEEITTLKDELQEAKARSAMEGRYARRMAQARLSQAARRREHVELALRDEVQTLGSELDNENRVHMDIDTFLRRHYADLSEQLEFWMEKYDHDLEAKQQELNNLKATHASDLAHLQDLARQYSEFEAVVIEDRLEREAERKRLEQEELELRCTVKIQAWWRGVMVRRGLGQYKAPKKAKKGKKGKKAKKGGKKKK
;
A
#
# COMPACT_ATOMS: atom_id res chain seq x y z
N MET A 1 70.46 17.26 -4.26
CA MET A 1 70.64 17.96 -5.56
C MET A 1 71.06 19.39 -5.23
N ASP A 2 72.10 19.58 -4.42
CA ASP A 2 73.53 19.32 -4.68
C ASP A 2 74.14 20.39 -5.58
N GLY A 3 75.28 20.94 -5.13
CA GLY A 3 76.08 21.96 -5.80
C GLY A 3 76.00 23.30 -5.06
N GLU A 4 76.58 23.48 -3.88
CA GLU A 4 78.01 23.37 -3.56
C GLU A 4 78.92 24.20 -4.47
N ALA A 5 79.35 25.32 -3.89
CA ALA A 5 80.65 25.98 -4.00
C ALA A 5 81.45 25.85 -5.31
N ALA A 6 81.68 26.99 -5.96
CA ALA A 6 82.93 27.23 -6.69
C ALA A 6 83.27 28.73 -6.71
N SER A 7 83.85 29.17 -5.60
CA SER A 7 84.70 30.34 -5.51
C SER A 7 85.82 30.25 -6.55
N ARG A 8 85.83 31.13 -7.56
CA ARG A 8 87.00 31.36 -8.42
C ARG A 8 87.13 32.81 -8.87
N GLY A 9 87.98 33.51 -8.13
CA GLY A 9 88.98 34.43 -8.69
C GLY A 9 88.68 35.92 -8.55
N PRO A 10 89.70 36.80 -8.63
CA PRO A 10 91.13 36.55 -8.53
C PRO A 10 91.70 37.09 -7.21
N GLY A 11 92.65 36.36 -6.63
CA GLY A 11 93.60 36.93 -5.68
C GLY A 11 94.46 37.95 -6.41
N GLY A 12 93.96 39.18 -6.52
CA GLY A 12 94.78 40.35 -6.81
C GLY A 12 95.65 40.59 -5.60
N ARG A 13 96.85 39.99 -5.59
CA ARG A 13 97.96 40.48 -4.78
C ARG A 13 98.06 41.98 -5.08
N VAL A 14 97.61 42.80 -4.15
CA VAL A 14 98.03 44.20 -4.10
C VAL A 14 99.52 44.11 -3.80
N ALA A 15 100.31 44.13 -4.87
CA ALA A 15 101.73 44.34 -4.79
C ALA A 15 101.91 45.58 -3.92
N ALA A 16 102.59 45.40 -2.78
CA ALA A 16 103.09 46.53 -2.01
C ALA A 16 103.74 47.50 -3.00
N PRO A 17 103.44 48.81 -2.92
CA PRO A 17 104.13 49.76 -3.78
C PRO A 17 105.63 49.54 -3.55
N PRO A 18 106.43 49.37 -4.60
CA PRO A 18 107.87 49.29 -4.42
C PRO A 18 108.27 50.53 -3.63
N GLY A 19 109.06 50.34 -2.57
CA GLY A 19 109.70 51.43 -1.85
C GLY A 19 110.53 52.24 -2.83
N GLY A 20 109.87 53.19 -3.50
CA GLY A 20 110.51 54.20 -4.31
C GLY A 20 111.45 54.91 -3.36
N GLN A 21 112.71 55.00 -3.73
CA GLN A 21 113.71 55.74 -3.00
C GLN A 21 113.14 57.15 -2.75
N THR A 22 112.65 57.40 -1.55
CA THR A 22 112.11 58.71 -1.17
C THR A 22 113.24 59.63 -0.77
N HIS A 23 114.37 59.53 -1.46
CA HIS A 23 115.55 60.31 -1.21
C HIS A 23 115.96 60.91 -2.54
N LEU A 24 115.66 62.19 -2.71
CA LEU A 24 116.13 62.96 -3.84
C LEU A 24 117.64 63.13 -3.73
N SER A 25 118.35 63.13 -4.86
CA SER A 25 119.74 63.58 -4.91
C SER A 25 119.80 65.05 -4.47
N PRO A 26 120.88 65.54 -3.82
CA PRO A 26 120.97 66.93 -3.36
C PRO A 26 120.70 67.98 -4.45
N VAL A 27 121.08 67.67 -5.70
CA VAL A 27 120.82 68.53 -6.87
C VAL A 27 119.35 68.51 -7.26
N ASP A 28 118.74 67.33 -7.24
CA ASP A 28 117.33 67.14 -7.57
C ASP A 28 116.41 67.73 -6.49
N ALA A 29 116.81 67.64 -5.21
CA ALA A 29 116.10 68.28 -4.09
C ALA A 29 116.10 69.80 -4.22
N LEU A 30 117.20 70.41 -4.69
CA LEU A 30 117.30 71.85 -4.92
C LEU A 30 116.40 72.30 -6.09
N CYS A 31 116.44 71.57 -7.21
CA CYS A 31 115.59 71.83 -8.37
C CYS A 31 114.10 71.67 -8.03
N VAL A 32 113.74 70.59 -7.32
CA VAL A 32 112.36 70.35 -6.88
C VAL A 32 111.91 71.39 -5.87
N SER A 33 112.78 71.85 -4.96
CA SER A 33 112.45 72.93 -4.01
C SER A 33 112.15 74.25 -4.72
N LEU A 34 112.96 74.63 -5.72
CA LEU A 34 112.72 75.85 -6.51
C LEU A 34 111.39 75.78 -7.28
N ILE A 35 111.05 74.61 -7.82
CA ILE A 35 109.78 74.40 -8.53
C ILE A 35 108.60 74.44 -7.55
N LEU A 36 108.71 73.80 -6.37
CA LEU A 36 107.67 73.83 -5.35
C LEU A 36 107.48 75.23 -4.76
N GLU A 37 108.55 76.02 -4.60
CA GLU A 37 108.50 77.44 -4.22
C GLU A 37 107.76 78.27 -5.27
N ASP A 38 108.07 78.09 -6.55
CA ASP A 38 107.37 78.76 -7.63
C ASP A 38 105.89 78.34 -7.70
N CYS A 39 105.57 77.05 -7.47
CA CYS A 39 104.19 76.57 -7.35
C CYS A 39 103.44 77.19 -6.17
N LEU A 40 104.09 77.38 -5.01
CA LEU A 40 103.49 78.07 -3.86
C LEU A 40 103.23 79.54 -4.19
N HIS A 41 104.21 80.24 -4.78
CA HIS A 41 104.01 81.63 -5.20
C HIS A 41 102.88 81.75 -6.24
N GLN A 42 102.79 80.83 -7.19
CA GLN A 42 101.70 80.80 -8.17
C GLN A 42 100.34 80.47 -7.54
N LEU A 43 100.28 79.58 -6.56
CA LEU A 43 99.05 79.27 -5.80
C LEU A 43 98.62 80.43 -4.89
N GLU A 44 99.57 81.17 -4.34
CA GLU A 44 99.36 82.39 -3.55
C GLU A 44 98.85 83.53 -4.45
N ILE A 45 99.43 83.69 -5.66
CA ILE A 45 98.94 84.60 -6.71
C ILE A 45 97.52 84.22 -7.15
N LEU A 46 97.24 82.93 -7.37
CA LEU A 46 95.88 82.44 -7.67
C LEU A 46 94.89 82.71 -6.52
N GLY A 47 95.38 82.71 -5.27
CA GLY A 47 94.62 83.13 -4.10
C GLY A 47 94.28 84.62 -4.07
N CYS A 48 95.18 85.46 -4.59
CA CYS A 48 95.00 86.90 -4.70
C CYS A 48 94.10 87.31 -5.88
N ILE A 49 94.11 86.54 -6.98
CA ILE A 49 93.28 86.79 -8.17
C ILE A 49 91.82 86.35 -7.95
N ALA A 50 91.58 85.33 -7.10
CA ALA A 50 90.25 84.82 -6.80
C ALA A 50 89.91 84.88 -5.28
N PRO A 51 89.80 86.07 -4.69
CA PRO A 51 89.42 86.22 -3.28
C PRO A 51 87.97 85.79 -3.06
N CYS A 52 87.73 84.86 -2.12
CA CYS A 52 86.38 84.73 -1.55
C CYS A 52 86.19 85.85 -0.57
N ALA A 53 85.10 86.58 -0.73
CA ALA A 53 84.48 87.20 0.41
C ALA A 53 84.27 86.12 1.51
N PRO A 54 84.57 86.42 2.78
CA PRO A 54 84.22 85.52 3.87
C PRO A 54 82.71 85.25 3.81
N ALA A 55 82.35 84.00 4.12
CA ALA A 55 80.97 83.56 4.13
C ALA A 55 80.11 84.55 4.93
N LYS A 56 79.12 85.17 4.29
CA LYS A 56 77.96 85.69 5.01
C LYS A 56 77.36 84.50 5.76
N ILE A 57 77.37 84.59 7.08
CA ILE A 57 76.59 83.74 7.98
C ILE A 57 75.14 83.79 7.48
N PRO A 58 74.45 82.66 7.23
CA PRO A 58 73.04 82.68 6.88
C PRO A 58 72.26 83.05 8.14
N GLY A 59 71.95 84.34 8.26
CA GLY A 59 71.14 84.91 9.33
C GLY A 59 71.25 86.42 9.27
N ILE A 60 70.30 87.06 8.56
CA ILE A 60 69.96 88.50 8.45
C ILE A 60 69.89 88.91 6.98
N ARG A 61 68.66 89.02 6.47
CA ARG A 61 68.33 89.81 5.28
C ARG A 61 67.94 91.21 5.77
N THR A 62 68.79 92.19 5.52
CA THR A 62 68.37 93.58 5.32
C THR A 62 68.44 93.85 3.82
N SER A 63 67.29 94.16 3.24
CA SER A 63 67.15 94.64 1.86
C SER A 63 67.80 96.01 1.73
N THR A 64 68.67 96.19 0.72
CA THR A 64 68.62 97.29 -0.25
C THR A 64 69.78 97.21 -1.25
N ASP A 65 69.46 97.68 -2.46
CA ASP A 65 70.33 98.27 -3.51
C ASP A 65 71.07 97.37 -4.51
N GLN A 66 70.35 97.08 -5.60
CA GLN A 66 70.44 97.77 -6.90
C GLN A 66 71.82 98.23 -7.43
N GLU A 67 72.15 97.69 -8.62
CA GLU A 67 72.92 98.29 -9.74
C GLU A 67 74.42 98.63 -9.56
N PHE A 68 75.29 98.01 -10.39
CA PHE A 68 75.93 98.65 -11.56
C PHE A 68 77.09 97.79 -12.14
N ARG A 69 77.05 97.57 -13.47
CA ARG A 69 78.13 97.39 -14.47
C ARG A 69 78.18 96.09 -15.25
N ASP A 70 77.74 96.23 -16.49
CA ASP A 70 78.23 95.54 -17.67
C ASP A 70 79.75 95.70 -17.88
N ALA A 71 80.42 94.60 -18.17
CA ALA A 71 81.62 94.50 -19.00
C ALA A 71 81.61 93.12 -19.69
N PRO A 72 82.02 93.01 -20.97
CA PRO A 72 81.79 91.80 -21.75
C PRO A 72 82.84 90.72 -21.46
N GLY A 73 82.37 89.49 -21.25
CA GLY A 73 83.15 88.26 -21.36
C GLY A 73 83.71 87.72 -20.05
N GLN A 74 82.87 87.05 -19.24
CA GLN A 74 83.16 85.84 -18.46
C GLN A 74 81.93 85.49 -17.60
N ASP A 75 81.39 84.28 -17.72
CA ASP A 75 80.30 83.80 -16.87
C ASP A 75 80.74 83.78 -15.39
N PRO A 76 79.95 84.30 -14.44
CA PRO A 76 80.32 84.28 -13.03
C PRO A 76 80.30 82.85 -12.49
N ILE A 77 81.46 82.38 -12.04
CA ILE A 77 81.63 81.05 -11.44
C ILE A 77 80.67 80.90 -10.23
N PRO A 78 79.87 79.82 -10.15
CA PRO A 78 78.94 79.59 -9.04
C PRO A 78 79.65 79.63 -7.67
N SER A 79 79.04 80.26 -6.66
CA SER A 79 79.66 80.49 -5.34
C SER A 79 80.13 79.20 -4.65
N ASP A 80 79.46 78.08 -4.86
CA ASP A 80 79.86 76.79 -4.26
C ASP A 80 81.03 76.15 -5.01
N THR A 81 81.11 76.35 -6.33
CA THR A 81 82.28 76.01 -7.13
C THR A 81 83.48 76.85 -6.69
N LEU A 82 83.29 78.14 -6.42
CA LEU A 82 84.35 79.03 -5.93
C LEU A 82 84.86 78.61 -4.53
N ARG A 83 83.94 78.21 -3.63
CA ARG A 83 84.29 77.66 -2.31
C ARG A 83 85.07 76.36 -2.40
N LYS A 84 84.64 75.44 -3.27
CA LYS A 84 85.35 74.19 -3.51
C LYS A 84 86.74 74.45 -4.09
N VAL A 85 86.85 75.30 -5.13
CA VAL A 85 88.12 75.69 -5.74
C VAL A 85 89.08 76.29 -4.73
N GLN A 86 88.60 77.07 -3.75
CA GLN A 86 89.45 77.61 -2.69
C GLN A 86 89.81 76.62 -1.60
N ALA A 87 88.90 75.70 -1.24
CA ALA A 87 89.23 74.60 -0.35
C ALA A 87 90.30 73.69 -0.97
N ASP A 88 90.14 73.38 -2.26
CA ASP A 88 91.10 72.61 -3.07
C ASP A 88 92.43 73.38 -3.20
N ARG A 89 92.39 74.71 -3.42
CA ARG A 89 93.59 75.57 -3.46
C ARG A 89 94.34 75.56 -2.14
N ARG A 90 93.65 75.76 -1.01
CA ARG A 90 94.25 75.76 0.33
C ARG A 90 94.81 74.39 0.69
N PHE A 91 94.13 73.32 0.29
CA PHE A 91 94.62 71.95 0.45
C PHE A 91 95.89 71.72 -0.37
N ALA A 92 95.90 72.13 -1.65
CA ALA A 92 97.08 72.04 -2.50
C ALA A 92 98.26 72.88 -1.95
N GLU A 93 97.99 74.11 -1.50
CA GLU A 93 98.97 74.99 -0.85
C GLU A 93 99.55 74.37 0.42
N ALA A 94 98.72 73.77 1.28
CA ALA A 94 99.16 73.09 2.50
C ALA A 94 100.02 71.84 2.19
N VAL A 95 99.60 71.01 1.23
CA VAL A 95 100.36 69.81 0.82
C VAL A 95 101.67 70.20 0.15
N ILE A 96 101.68 71.23 -0.69
CA ILE A 96 102.90 71.71 -1.38
C ILE A 96 103.86 72.38 -0.38
N ALA A 97 103.35 73.11 0.63
CA ALA A 97 104.17 73.71 1.68
C ALA A 97 104.80 72.65 2.59
N GLU A 98 104.02 71.64 3.01
CA GLU A 98 104.52 70.54 3.84
C GLU A 98 105.56 69.70 3.07
N THR A 99 105.35 69.45 1.79
CA THR A 99 106.30 68.72 0.93
C THR A 99 107.55 69.53 0.62
N LEU A 100 107.44 70.85 0.42
CA LEU A 100 108.61 71.73 0.31
C LEU A 100 109.45 71.71 1.58
N GLN A 101 108.81 71.70 2.75
CA GLN A 101 109.50 71.62 4.04
C GLN A 101 110.21 70.27 4.21
N GLU A 102 109.57 69.16 3.84
CA GLU A 102 110.17 67.82 3.88
C GLU A 102 111.34 67.65 2.89
N VAL A 103 111.23 68.23 1.67
CA VAL A 103 112.29 68.19 0.66
C VAL A 103 113.51 69.02 1.11
N ARG A 104 113.29 70.19 1.73
CA ARG A 104 114.36 71.05 2.29
C ARG A 104 115.04 70.44 3.52
N ALA A 105 114.28 69.77 4.39
CA ALA A 105 114.79 69.24 5.66
C ALA A 105 115.46 67.86 5.53
N GLY A 106 114.96 67.00 4.63
CA GLY A 106 115.40 65.61 4.54
C GLY A 106 115.44 65.01 3.13
N GLY A 107 115.15 65.80 2.08
CA GLY A 107 115.15 65.31 0.70
C GLY A 107 114.06 64.29 0.38
N THR A 108 113.00 64.22 1.20
CA THR A 108 111.92 63.24 1.09
C THR A 108 110.58 63.89 0.73
N PHE A 109 109.63 63.14 0.18
CA PHE A 109 108.31 63.64 -0.26
C PHE A 109 107.15 62.77 0.26
N GLN A 110 107.26 62.28 1.49
CA GLN A 110 106.31 61.32 2.08
C GLN A 110 104.96 61.97 2.42
N SER A 111 104.93 63.25 2.81
CA SER A 111 103.69 64.01 3.00
C SER A 111 102.84 63.99 1.72
N LEU A 112 103.43 64.21 0.53
CA LEU A 112 102.69 64.17 -0.74
C LEU A 112 102.06 62.81 -0.99
N LEU A 113 102.82 61.73 -0.76
CA LEU A 113 102.36 60.37 -0.95
C LEU A 113 101.23 60.03 0.02
N SER A 114 101.33 60.44 1.28
CA SER A 114 100.28 60.24 2.29
C SER A 114 99.02 61.06 1.98
N ALA A 115 99.15 62.31 1.54
CA ALA A 115 98.04 63.16 1.14
C ALA A 115 97.33 62.61 -0.10
N VAL A 116 98.08 62.16 -1.11
CA VAL A 116 97.53 61.50 -2.30
C VAL A 116 96.88 60.16 -1.96
N ALA A 117 97.45 59.39 -1.03
CA ALA A 117 96.86 58.13 -0.56
C ALA A 117 95.54 58.38 0.19
N SER A 118 95.51 59.35 1.12
CA SER A 118 94.30 59.74 1.84
C SER A 118 93.22 60.28 0.90
N GLU A 119 93.55 61.08 -0.12
CA GLU A 119 92.56 61.57 -1.08
C GLU A 119 92.06 60.47 -2.02
N LYS A 120 92.92 59.51 -2.40
CA LYS A 120 92.48 58.31 -3.12
C LYS A 120 91.53 57.47 -2.26
N GLU A 121 91.84 57.24 -0.99
CA GLU A 121 90.95 56.50 -0.08
C GLU A 121 89.60 57.20 0.12
N LYS A 122 89.57 58.53 0.27
CA LYS A 122 88.31 59.30 0.35
C LYS A 122 87.51 59.20 -0.94
N ARG A 123 88.17 59.28 -2.10
CA ARG A 123 87.52 59.11 -3.40
C ARG A 123 86.95 57.70 -3.56
N ASP A 124 87.73 56.67 -3.26
CA ASP A 124 87.29 55.28 -3.33
C ASP A 124 86.14 55.00 -2.36
N ALA A 125 86.17 55.59 -1.15
CA ALA A 125 85.08 55.50 -0.18
C ALA A 125 83.80 56.20 -0.67
N HIS A 126 83.93 57.34 -1.36
CA HIS A 126 82.82 58.06 -1.96
C HIS A 126 82.21 57.28 -3.15
N ASP A 127 83.05 56.77 -4.05
CA ASP A 127 82.60 55.95 -5.18
C ASP A 127 81.94 54.64 -4.70
N ALA A 128 82.48 54.02 -3.64
CA ALA A 128 81.85 52.87 -2.97
C ALA A 128 80.54 53.22 -2.24
N ALA A 129 80.37 54.46 -1.77
CA ALA A 129 79.10 54.92 -1.21
C ALA A 129 78.04 55.14 -2.30
N ILE A 130 78.43 55.73 -3.45
CA ILE A 130 77.56 55.89 -4.61
C ILE A 130 77.09 54.52 -5.12
N ALA A 131 78.02 53.58 -5.34
CA ALA A 131 77.67 52.24 -5.82
C ALA A 131 76.68 51.53 -4.89
N ARG A 132 76.90 51.61 -3.57
CA ARG A 132 75.98 51.05 -2.56
C ARG A 132 74.60 51.70 -2.57
N GLU A 133 74.54 53.02 -2.74
CA GLU A 133 73.27 53.77 -2.85
C GLU A 133 72.52 53.42 -4.14
N GLU A 134 73.21 53.30 -5.28
CA GLU A 134 72.61 52.86 -6.53
C GLU A 134 72.04 51.44 -6.44
N GLU A 135 72.80 50.52 -5.84
CA GLU A 135 72.32 49.16 -5.58
C GLU A 135 71.13 49.14 -4.61
N ALA A 136 71.14 49.98 -3.57
CA ALA A 136 70.02 50.11 -2.66
C ALA A 136 68.77 50.65 -3.38
N ARG A 137 68.92 51.65 -4.26
CA ARG A 137 67.83 52.16 -5.10
C ARG A 137 67.29 51.10 -6.05
N LYS A 138 68.17 50.32 -6.69
CA LYS A 138 67.77 49.19 -7.54
C LYS A 138 66.98 48.14 -6.73
N ARG A 139 67.44 47.81 -5.52
CA ARG A 139 66.74 46.89 -4.60
C ARG A 139 65.37 47.44 -4.18
N VAL A 140 65.29 48.71 -3.82
CA VAL A 140 64.02 49.36 -3.46
C VAL A 140 63.05 49.37 -4.65
N ALA A 141 63.52 49.71 -5.85
CA ALA A 141 62.70 49.68 -7.05
C ALA A 141 62.20 48.26 -7.39
N ALA A 142 63.06 47.25 -7.25
CA ALA A 142 62.68 45.84 -7.43
C ALA A 142 61.61 45.41 -6.42
N LEU A 143 61.80 45.71 -5.13
CA LEU A 143 60.82 45.40 -4.08
C LEU A 143 59.50 46.16 -4.29
N GLN A 144 59.54 47.42 -4.71
CA GLN A 144 58.34 48.18 -5.05
C GLN A 144 57.57 47.54 -6.20
N LYS A 145 58.28 47.05 -7.22
CA LYS A 145 57.66 46.32 -8.33
C LYS A 145 57.05 45.00 -7.86
N GLU A 146 57.76 44.21 -7.06
CA GLU A 146 57.24 42.96 -6.50
C GLU A 146 55.98 43.20 -5.66
N ILE A 147 55.97 44.24 -4.81
CA ILE A 147 54.78 44.62 -4.04
C ILE A 147 53.62 44.99 -4.96
N TYR A 148 53.87 45.71 -6.04
CA TYR A 148 52.84 46.07 -7.00
C TYR A 148 52.28 44.84 -7.74
N ASP A 149 53.16 43.97 -8.24
CA ASP A 149 52.78 42.75 -8.95
C ASP A 149 51.97 41.82 -8.03
N LEU A 150 52.43 41.62 -6.78
CA LEU A 150 51.70 40.84 -5.77
C LEU A 150 50.33 41.44 -5.44
N LYS A 151 50.22 42.77 -5.31
CA LYS A 151 48.92 43.42 -5.07
C LYS A 151 47.96 43.18 -6.22
N LYS A 152 48.44 43.31 -7.46
CA LYS A 152 47.65 43.08 -8.66
C LYS A 152 47.21 41.62 -8.79
N GLU A 153 48.11 40.67 -8.49
CA GLU A 153 47.76 39.24 -8.45
C GLU A 153 46.68 38.96 -7.42
N LYS A 154 46.81 39.51 -6.20
CA LYS A 154 45.80 39.32 -5.14
C LYS A 154 44.46 39.97 -5.49
N GLU A 155 44.47 41.11 -6.16
CA GLU A 155 43.24 41.75 -6.64
C GLU A 155 42.54 40.91 -7.73
N ASN A 156 43.30 40.34 -8.67
CA ASN A 156 42.76 39.41 -9.66
C ASN A 156 42.21 38.13 -9.01
N GLU A 157 42.89 37.58 -8.01
CA GLU A 157 42.41 36.42 -7.24
C GLU A 157 41.10 36.74 -6.51
N LEU A 158 41.00 37.92 -5.89
CA LEU A 158 39.76 38.38 -5.24
C LEU A 158 38.62 38.51 -6.23
N GLN A 159 38.85 39.12 -7.40
CA GLN A 159 37.85 39.21 -8.46
C GLN A 159 37.39 37.83 -8.94
N ARG A 160 38.33 36.88 -9.13
CA ARG A 160 38.00 35.51 -9.52
C ARG A 160 37.14 34.81 -8.47
N LEU A 161 37.48 34.97 -7.19
CA LEU A 161 36.70 34.40 -6.08
C LEU A 161 35.33 35.07 -5.96
N GLU A 162 35.23 36.38 -6.20
CA GLU A 162 33.95 37.09 -6.22
C GLU A 162 33.05 36.60 -7.35
N GLU A 163 33.59 36.38 -8.55
CA GLU A 163 32.89 35.76 -9.68
C GLU A 163 32.45 34.32 -9.35
N GLU A 164 33.30 33.52 -8.71
CA GLU A 164 32.94 32.17 -8.27
C GLU A 164 31.83 32.19 -7.20
N ILE A 165 31.84 33.18 -6.31
CA ILE A 165 30.77 33.36 -5.32
C ILE A 165 29.46 33.75 -6.00
N THR A 166 29.47 34.58 -7.05
CA THR A 166 28.23 34.97 -7.75
C THR A 166 27.65 33.80 -8.54
N THR A 167 28.48 33.04 -9.26
CA THR A 167 28.02 31.85 -10.00
C THR A 167 27.44 30.80 -9.06
N LEU A 168 28.11 30.49 -7.95
CA LEU A 168 27.61 29.54 -6.94
C LEU A 168 26.30 30.01 -6.29
N LYS A 169 26.11 31.32 -6.09
CA LYS A 169 24.85 31.87 -5.58
C LYS A 169 23.70 31.68 -6.58
N ASP A 170 23.97 31.90 -7.86
CA ASP A 170 22.98 31.72 -8.93
C ASP A 170 22.58 30.25 -9.07
N GLU A 171 23.57 29.34 -9.08
CA GLU A 171 23.33 27.88 -9.10
C GLU A 171 22.50 27.42 -7.90
N LEU A 172 22.78 27.96 -6.70
CA LEU A 172 22.02 27.65 -5.50
C LEU A 172 20.57 28.16 -5.60
N GLN A 173 20.35 29.38 -6.10
CA GLN A 173 19.00 29.89 -6.31
C GLN A 173 18.24 29.07 -7.34
N GLU A 174 18.90 28.69 -8.43
CA GLU A 174 18.31 27.86 -9.47
C GLU A 174 17.93 26.47 -8.93
N ALA A 175 18.84 25.81 -8.22
CA ALA A 175 18.59 24.51 -7.59
C ALA A 175 17.41 24.58 -6.60
N LYS A 176 17.31 25.64 -5.79
CA LYS A 176 16.18 25.88 -4.88
C LYS A 176 14.87 26.07 -5.63
N ALA A 177 14.88 26.84 -6.72
CA ALA A 177 13.69 27.07 -7.54
C ALA A 177 13.23 25.76 -8.24
N ARG A 178 14.18 25.01 -8.83
CA ARG A 178 13.92 23.71 -9.46
C ARG A 178 13.34 22.72 -8.45
N SER A 179 13.99 22.50 -7.31
CA SER A 179 13.51 21.58 -6.26
C SER A 179 12.13 21.97 -5.73
N ALA A 180 11.85 23.27 -5.54
CA ALA A 180 10.53 23.74 -5.11
C ALA A 180 9.44 23.48 -6.17
N MET A 181 9.75 23.68 -7.45
CA MET A 181 8.84 23.39 -8.57
C MET A 181 8.58 21.88 -8.71
N GLU A 182 9.64 21.07 -8.70
CA GLU A 182 9.55 19.61 -8.76
C GLU A 182 8.74 19.06 -7.58
N GLY A 183 8.98 19.56 -6.36
CA GLY A 183 8.21 19.18 -5.18
C GLY A 183 6.73 19.53 -5.31
N ARG A 184 6.38 20.69 -5.87
CA ARG A 184 4.98 21.06 -6.15
C ARG A 184 4.36 20.16 -7.21
N TYR A 185 5.09 19.87 -8.28
CA TYR A 185 4.62 19.02 -9.37
C TYR A 185 4.38 17.58 -8.89
N ALA A 186 5.34 17.00 -8.16
CA ALA A 186 5.23 15.67 -7.58
C ALA A 186 4.03 15.57 -6.62
N ARG A 187 3.82 16.58 -5.75
CA ARG A 187 2.64 16.63 -4.87
C ARG A 187 1.33 16.67 -5.66
N ARG A 188 1.22 17.54 -6.67
CA ARG A 188 0.00 17.62 -7.51
C ARG A 188 -0.25 16.33 -8.27
N MET A 189 0.80 15.72 -8.81
CA MET A 189 0.70 14.43 -9.51
C MET A 189 0.23 13.32 -8.57
N ALA A 190 0.81 13.23 -7.37
CA ALA A 190 0.39 12.26 -6.35
C ALA A 190 -1.07 12.48 -5.94
N GLN A 191 -1.48 13.73 -5.68
CA GLN A 191 -2.85 14.08 -5.33
C GLN A 191 -3.83 13.74 -6.46
N ALA A 192 -3.47 14.01 -7.72
CA ALA A 192 -4.29 13.66 -8.88
C ALA A 192 -4.43 12.14 -9.05
N ARG A 193 -3.36 11.37 -8.81
CA ARG A 193 -3.42 9.90 -8.83
C ARG A 193 -4.33 9.36 -7.73
N LEU A 194 -4.23 9.91 -6.53
CA LEU A 194 -5.08 9.54 -5.40
C LEU A 194 -6.56 9.87 -5.67
N SER A 195 -6.86 11.08 -6.15
CA SER A 195 -8.25 11.47 -6.46
C SER A 195 -8.84 10.66 -7.62
N GLN A 196 -8.04 10.35 -8.64
CA GLN A 196 -8.46 9.48 -9.73
C GLN A 196 -8.72 8.05 -9.25
N ALA A 197 -7.85 7.51 -8.38
CA ALA A 197 -8.03 6.19 -7.79
C ALA A 197 -9.28 6.14 -6.88
N ALA A 198 -9.49 7.18 -6.07
CA ALA A 198 -10.67 7.30 -5.22
C ALA A 198 -11.98 7.31 -6.04
N ARG A 199 -12.04 8.11 -7.11
CA ARG A 199 -13.21 8.14 -8.01
C ARG A 199 -13.47 6.80 -8.70
N ARG A 200 -12.42 6.13 -9.19
CA ARG A 200 -12.55 4.79 -9.78
C ARG A 200 -13.12 3.80 -8.78
N ARG A 201 -12.60 3.81 -7.54
CA ARG A 201 -13.11 2.97 -6.47
C ARG A 201 -14.57 3.29 -6.16
N GLU A 202 -14.92 4.56 -6.03
CA GLU A 202 -16.29 5.00 -5.76
C GLU A 202 -17.27 4.51 -6.83
N HIS A 203 -16.92 4.62 -8.11
CA HIS A 203 -17.76 4.10 -9.19
C HIS A 203 -17.96 2.58 -9.12
N VAL A 204 -16.91 1.82 -8.83
CA VAL A 204 -17.02 0.36 -8.67
C VAL A 204 -17.84 0.01 -7.43
N GLU A 205 -17.65 0.73 -6.33
CA GLU A 205 -18.38 0.54 -5.08
C GLU A 205 -19.88 0.85 -5.24
N LEU A 206 -20.23 1.91 -5.99
CA LEU A 206 -21.61 2.22 -6.34
C LEU A 206 -22.22 1.14 -7.23
N ALA A 207 -21.52 0.71 -8.29
CA ALA A 207 -22.02 -0.35 -9.17
C ALA A 207 -22.29 -1.67 -8.41
N LEU A 208 -21.39 -2.06 -7.51
CA LEU A 208 -21.58 -3.24 -6.66
C LEU A 208 -22.73 -3.05 -5.66
N ARG A 209 -22.95 -1.85 -5.13
CA ARG A 209 -24.10 -1.57 -4.27
C ARG A 209 -25.41 -1.68 -5.03
N ASP A 210 -25.47 -1.14 -6.24
CA ASP A 210 -26.64 -1.24 -7.10
C ASP A 210 -26.92 -2.71 -7.43
N GLU A 211 -25.90 -3.50 -7.75
CA GLU A 211 -26.03 -4.95 -8.01
C GLU A 211 -26.52 -5.72 -6.78
N VAL A 212 -26.01 -5.41 -5.59
CA VAL A 212 -26.51 -6.00 -4.33
C VAL A 212 -27.97 -5.64 -4.11
N GLN A 213 -28.38 -4.41 -4.41
CA GLN A 213 -29.77 -3.98 -4.26
C GLN A 213 -30.69 -4.70 -5.26
N THR A 214 -30.27 -4.82 -6.53
CA THR A 214 -31.05 -5.55 -7.54
C THR A 214 -31.20 -7.01 -7.18
N LEU A 215 -30.10 -7.68 -6.82
CA LEU A 215 -30.12 -9.09 -6.40
C LEU A 215 -30.97 -9.29 -5.13
N GLY A 216 -30.92 -8.34 -4.18
CA GLY A 216 -31.80 -8.35 -3.00
C GLY A 216 -33.28 -8.32 -3.39
N SER A 217 -33.66 -7.44 -4.32
CA SER A 217 -35.04 -7.33 -4.79
C SER A 217 -35.50 -8.55 -5.59
N GLU A 218 -34.61 -9.19 -6.36
CA GLU A 218 -34.87 -10.43 -7.07
C GLU A 218 -35.10 -11.59 -6.09
N LEU A 219 -34.24 -11.70 -5.08
CA LEU A 219 -34.38 -12.70 -4.02
C LEU A 219 -35.68 -12.55 -3.24
N ASP A 220 -36.06 -11.32 -2.88
CA ASP A 220 -37.33 -11.06 -2.19
C ASP A 220 -38.54 -11.44 -3.07
N ASN A 221 -38.46 -11.18 -4.38
CA ASN A 221 -39.49 -11.59 -5.33
C ASN A 221 -39.58 -13.12 -5.45
N GLU A 222 -38.45 -13.81 -5.58
CA GLU A 222 -38.40 -15.28 -5.63
C GLU A 222 -38.97 -15.90 -4.35
N ASN A 223 -38.58 -15.38 -3.18
CA ASN A 223 -39.11 -15.83 -1.89
C ASN A 223 -40.63 -15.66 -1.80
N ARG A 224 -41.15 -14.52 -2.29
CA ARG A 224 -42.60 -14.27 -2.33
C ARG A 224 -43.32 -15.26 -3.24
N VAL A 225 -42.83 -15.44 -4.48
CA VAL A 225 -43.42 -16.39 -5.43
C VAL A 225 -43.36 -17.82 -4.90
N HIS A 226 -42.24 -18.22 -4.31
CA HIS A 226 -42.09 -19.53 -3.68
C HIS A 226 -43.13 -19.72 -2.56
N MET A 227 -43.31 -18.73 -1.70
CA MET A 227 -44.31 -18.78 -0.62
C MET A 227 -45.73 -18.88 -1.19
N ASP A 228 -46.06 -18.11 -2.22
CA ASP A 228 -47.36 -18.19 -2.89
C ASP A 228 -47.61 -19.58 -3.51
N ILE A 229 -46.60 -20.18 -4.16
CA ILE A 229 -46.67 -21.53 -4.71
C ILE A 229 -46.84 -22.57 -3.60
N ASP A 230 -46.05 -22.51 -2.53
CA ASP A 230 -46.14 -23.43 -1.40
C ASP A 230 -47.53 -23.33 -0.75
N THR A 231 -48.07 -22.12 -0.53
CA THR A 231 -49.43 -21.96 0.01
C THR A 231 -50.50 -22.50 -0.93
N PHE A 232 -50.36 -22.30 -2.25
CA PHE A 232 -51.27 -22.87 -3.24
C PHE A 232 -51.26 -24.40 -3.20
N LEU A 233 -50.08 -25.03 -3.21
CA LEU A 233 -49.92 -26.48 -3.17
C LEU A 233 -50.45 -27.07 -1.87
N ARG A 234 -50.21 -26.42 -0.73
CA ARG A 234 -50.76 -26.85 0.58
C ARG A 234 -52.28 -26.81 0.60
N ARG A 235 -52.90 -25.75 0.05
CA ARG A 235 -54.36 -25.65 -0.05
C ARG A 235 -54.91 -26.77 -0.92
N HIS A 236 -54.35 -26.96 -2.11
CA HIS A 236 -54.79 -28.02 -3.02
C HIS A 236 -54.61 -29.41 -2.40
N TYR A 237 -53.52 -29.66 -1.68
CA TYR A 237 -53.31 -30.90 -0.95
C TYR A 237 -54.37 -31.10 0.14
N ALA A 238 -54.72 -30.05 0.89
CA ALA A 238 -55.77 -30.11 1.91
C ALA A 238 -57.14 -30.41 1.28
N ASP A 239 -57.50 -29.74 0.18
CA ASP A 239 -58.75 -29.98 -0.54
C ASP A 239 -58.85 -31.43 -1.05
N LEU A 240 -57.75 -31.98 -1.57
CA LEU A 240 -57.70 -33.39 -2.00
C LEU A 240 -57.79 -34.36 -0.82
N SER A 241 -57.18 -34.01 0.31
CA SER A 241 -57.23 -34.82 1.53
C SER A 241 -58.66 -34.87 2.09
N GLU A 242 -59.35 -33.74 2.13
CA GLU A 242 -60.76 -33.67 2.54
C GLU A 242 -61.67 -34.48 1.59
N GLN A 243 -61.44 -34.40 0.27
CA GLN A 243 -62.17 -35.23 -0.69
C GLN A 243 -61.91 -36.72 -0.47
N LEU A 244 -60.66 -37.10 -0.19
CA LEU A 244 -60.31 -38.49 0.10
C LEU A 244 -61.00 -38.98 1.37
N GLU A 245 -60.98 -38.19 2.45
CA GLU A 245 -61.69 -38.49 3.69
C GLU A 245 -63.20 -38.65 3.45
N PHE A 246 -63.83 -37.72 2.71
CA PHE A 246 -65.25 -37.82 2.34
C PHE A 246 -65.57 -39.12 1.59
N TRP A 247 -64.75 -39.49 0.59
CA TRP A 247 -64.97 -40.71 -0.18
C TRP A 247 -64.72 -41.99 0.62
N MET A 248 -63.75 -41.97 1.55
CA MET A 248 -63.50 -43.07 2.48
C MET A 248 -64.70 -43.27 3.41
N GLU A 249 -65.18 -42.20 4.07
CA GLU A 249 -66.35 -42.27 4.95
C GLU A 249 -67.61 -42.74 4.20
N LYS A 250 -67.82 -42.23 2.99
CA LYS A 250 -68.93 -42.67 2.15
C LYS A 250 -68.82 -44.15 1.77
N TYR A 251 -67.63 -44.61 1.38
CA TYR A 251 -67.39 -46.00 1.05
C TYR A 251 -67.68 -46.92 2.24
N ASP A 252 -67.19 -46.56 3.43
CA ASP A 252 -67.42 -47.32 4.66
C ASP A 252 -68.92 -47.36 5.01
N HIS A 253 -69.62 -46.22 4.90
CA HIS A 253 -71.06 -46.16 5.14
C HIS A 253 -71.87 -47.01 4.15
N ASP A 254 -71.56 -46.91 2.85
CA ASP A 254 -72.23 -47.70 1.81
C ASP A 254 -71.95 -49.20 2.00
N LEU A 255 -70.72 -49.56 2.40
CA LEU A 255 -70.34 -50.94 2.71
C LEU A 255 -71.12 -51.47 3.91
N GLU A 256 -71.22 -50.71 4.99
CA GLU A 256 -72.02 -51.06 6.17
C GLU A 256 -73.51 -51.20 5.81
N ALA A 257 -74.07 -50.27 5.04
CA ALA A 257 -75.45 -50.32 4.59
C ALA A 257 -75.73 -51.57 3.75
N LYS A 258 -74.84 -51.91 2.80
CA LYS A 258 -74.97 -53.15 2.02
C LYS A 258 -74.77 -54.41 2.85
N GLN A 259 -73.88 -54.39 3.83
CA GLN A 259 -73.72 -55.50 4.76
C GLN A 259 -74.98 -55.69 5.62
N GLN A 260 -75.61 -54.61 6.07
CA GLN A 260 -76.88 -54.64 6.80
C GLN A 260 -78.03 -55.14 5.93
N GLU A 261 -78.19 -54.65 4.69
CA GLU A 261 -79.17 -55.16 3.72
C GLU A 261 -79.01 -56.67 3.51
N LEU A 262 -77.77 -57.12 3.31
CA LEU A 262 -77.44 -58.54 3.11
C LEU A 262 -77.76 -59.38 4.35
N ASN A 263 -77.43 -58.88 5.55
CA ASN A 263 -77.77 -59.54 6.80
C ASN A 263 -79.29 -59.63 7.00
N ASN A 264 -80.02 -58.56 6.71
CA ASN A 264 -81.48 -58.55 6.77
C ASN A 264 -82.09 -59.56 5.79
N LEU A 265 -81.61 -59.59 4.55
CA LEU A 265 -82.09 -60.54 3.54
C LEU A 265 -81.78 -61.99 3.90
N LYS A 266 -80.61 -62.25 4.50
CA LYS A 266 -80.28 -63.56 5.05
C LYS A 266 -81.22 -63.95 6.19
N ALA A 267 -81.56 -63.01 7.07
CA ALA A 267 -82.49 -63.24 8.18
C ALA A 267 -83.92 -63.51 7.69
N THR A 268 -84.42 -62.74 6.71
CA THR A 268 -85.75 -62.99 6.12
C THR A 268 -85.76 -64.32 5.39
N HIS A 269 -84.74 -64.62 4.58
CA HIS A 269 -84.63 -65.92 3.90
C HIS A 269 -84.61 -67.08 4.89
N ALA A 270 -83.87 -66.96 6.00
CA ALA A 270 -83.85 -67.99 7.05
C ALA A 270 -85.22 -68.16 7.72
N SER A 271 -85.93 -67.06 7.99
CA SER A 271 -87.29 -67.08 8.56
C SER A 271 -88.31 -67.69 7.59
N ASP A 272 -88.27 -67.30 6.32
CA ASP A 272 -89.16 -67.84 5.28
C ASP A 272 -88.89 -69.33 5.05
N LEU A 273 -87.62 -69.73 5.03
CA LEU A 273 -87.24 -71.15 4.94
C LEU A 273 -87.76 -71.95 6.14
N ALA A 274 -87.64 -71.42 7.36
CA ALA A 274 -88.21 -72.06 8.54
C ALA A 274 -89.74 -72.16 8.45
N HIS A 275 -90.43 -71.10 8.02
CA HIS A 275 -91.87 -71.12 7.82
C HIS A 275 -92.32 -72.15 6.77
N LEU A 276 -91.60 -72.27 5.65
CA LEU A 276 -91.85 -73.28 4.63
C LEU A 276 -91.61 -74.70 5.14
N GLN A 277 -90.55 -74.91 5.94
CA GLN A 277 -90.29 -76.20 6.59
C GLN A 277 -91.40 -76.58 7.58
N ASP A 278 -91.87 -75.63 8.38
CA ASP A 278 -93.00 -75.84 9.30
C ASP A 278 -94.29 -76.15 8.54
N LEU A 279 -94.58 -75.44 7.46
CA LEU A 279 -95.76 -75.68 6.64
C LEU A 279 -95.68 -77.03 5.93
N ALA A 280 -94.52 -77.41 5.39
CA ALA A 280 -94.31 -78.73 4.79
C ALA A 280 -94.50 -79.85 5.81
N ARG A 281 -94.03 -79.65 7.05
CA ARG A 281 -94.28 -80.55 8.17
C ARG A 281 -95.78 -80.66 8.47
N GLN A 282 -96.49 -79.54 8.58
CA GLN A 282 -97.94 -79.54 8.81
C GLN A 282 -98.70 -80.26 7.67
N TYR A 283 -98.33 -80.03 6.41
CA TYR A 283 -98.92 -80.76 5.27
C TYR A 283 -98.68 -82.26 5.36
N SER A 284 -97.45 -82.69 5.69
CA SER A 284 -97.14 -84.11 5.87
C SER A 284 -97.93 -84.72 7.02
N GLU A 285 -98.11 -84.00 8.13
CA GLU A 285 -98.93 -84.42 9.26
C GLU A 285 -100.41 -84.55 8.86
N PHE A 286 -100.98 -83.56 8.15
CA PHE A 286 -102.36 -83.64 7.65
C PHE A 286 -102.55 -84.74 6.60
N GLU A 287 -101.62 -84.91 5.67
CA GLU A 287 -101.67 -85.97 4.66
C GLU A 287 -101.64 -87.36 5.33
N ALA A 288 -100.78 -87.55 6.34
CA ALA A 288 -100.76 -88.77 7.13
C ALA A 288 -102.12 -89.05 7.79
N VAL A 289 -102.75 -88.04 8.41
CA VAL A 289 -104.09 -88.17 9.01
C VAL A 289 -105.16 -88.49 7.96
N VAL A 290 -105.13 -87.87 6.76
CA VAL A 290 -106.09 -88.18 5.69
C VAL A 290 -105.89 -89.61 5.16
N ILE A 291 -104.65 -90.05 5.00
CA ILE A 291 -104.33 -91.42 4.58
C ILE A 291 -104.81 -92.40 5.65
N GLU A 292 -104.55 -92.13 6.93
CA GLU A 292 -104.98 -92.94 8.06
C GLU A 292 -106.51 -93.06 8.10
N ASP A 293 -107.25 -91.95 8.06
CA ASP A 293 -108.72 -91.93 8.02
C ASP A 293 -109.28 -92.65 6.77
N ARG A 294 -108.60 -92.57 5.61
CA ARG A 294 -108.98 -93.32 4.41
C ARG A 294 -108.76 -94.82 4.58
N LEU A 295 -107.62 -95.22 5.16
CA LEU A 295 -107.29 -96.62 5.45
C LEU A 295 -108.22 -97.19 6.51
N GLU A 296 -108.56 -96.43 7.55
CA GLU A 296 -109.52 -96.81 8.59
C GLU A 296 -110.90 -97.05 8.00
N ARG A 297 -111.40 -96.14 7.15
CA ARG A 297 -112.69 -96.35 6.45
C ARG A 297 -112.64 -97.54 5.51
N GLU A 298 -111.54 -97.78 4.81
CA GLU A 298 -111.37 -98.95 3.96
C GLU A 298 -111.31 -100.26 4.77
N ALA A 299 -110.60 -100.26 5.91
CA ALA A 299 -110.52 -101.38 6.82
C ALA A 299 -111.87 -101.66 7.48
N GLU A 300 -112.61 -100.63 7.88
CA GLU A 300 -113.95 -100.76 8.44
C GLU A 300 -114.94 -101.30 7.40
N ARG A 301 -114.87 -100.84 6.13
CA ARG A 301 -115.66 -101.45 5.04
C ARG A 301 -115.33 -102.92 4.86
N LYS A 302 -114.05 -103.29 4.79
CA LYS A 302 -113.61 -104.70 4.68
C LYS A 302 -114.07 -105.52 5.88
N ARG A 303 -114.04 -104.96 7.10
CA ARG A 303 -114.51 -105.62 8.32
C ARG A 303 -116.01 -105.89 8.23
N LEU A 304 -116.81 -104.91 7.82
CA LEU A 304 -118.25 -105.07 7.61
C LEU A 304 -118.58 -106.08 6.51
N GLU A 305 -117.83 -106.09 5.40
CA GLU A 305 -117.97 -107.09 4.33
C GLU A 305 -117.63 -108.51 4.82
N GLN A 306 -116.57 -108.66 5.63
CA GLN A 306 -116.20 -109.93 6.26
C GLN A 306 -117.27 -110.38 7.26
N GLU A 307 -117.72 -109.50 8.16
CA GLU A 307 -118.81 -109.76 9.11
C GLU A 307 -120.09 -110.18 8.37
N GLU A 308 -120.43 -109.52 7.25
CA GLU A 308 -121.58 -109.89 6.44
C GLU A 308 -121.40 -111.27 5.79
N LEU A 309 -120.21 -111.58 5.27
CA LEU A 309 -119.90 -112.89 4.72
C LEU A 309 -119.95 -113.99 5.80
N GLU A 310 -119.36 -113.76 6.96
CA GLU A 310 -119.38 -114.64 8.12
C GLU A 310 -120.81 -114.87 8.61
N LEU A 311 -121.63 -113.82 8.65
CA LEU A 311 -123.04 -113.91 9.02
C LEU A 311 -123.84 -114.69 7.96
N ARG A 312 -123.59 -114.48 6.67
CA ARG A 312 -124.16 -115.30 5.58
C ARG A 312 -123.75 -116.77 5.70
N CYS A 313 -122.49 -117.06 5.97
CA CYS A 313 -121.98 -118.41 6.20
C CYS A 313 -122.62 -119.05 7.44
N THR A 314 -122.68 -118.31 8.54
CA THR A 314 -123.34 -118.73 9.79
C THR A 314 -124.82 -119.02 9.55
N VAL A 315 -125.54 -118.15 8.83
CA VAL A 315 -126.94 -118.38 8.45
C VAL A 315 -127.09 -119.63 7.59
N LYS A 316 -126.20 -119.89 6.63
CA LYS A 316 -126.19 -121.13 5.83
C LYS A 316 -125.94 -122.36 6.69
N ILE A 317 -124.97 -122.33 7.61
CA ILE A 317 -124.68 -123.42 8.56
C ILE A 317 -125.87 -123.64 9.48
N GLN A 318 -126.46 -122.58 10.04
CA GLN A 318 -127.64 -122.67 10.88
C GLN A 318 -128.85 -123.21 10.10
N ALA A 319 -129.04 -122.82 8.84
CA ALA A 319 -130.09 -123.34 7.98
C ALA A 319 -129.86 -124.82 7.63
N TRP A 320 -128.62 -125.21 7.34
CA TRP A 320 -128.23 -126.61 7.16
C TRP A 320 -128.50 -127.43 8.43
N TRP A 321 -128.06 -126.96 9.60
CA TRP A 321 -128.29 -127.63 10.88
C TRP A 321 -129.77 -127.71 11.24
N ARG A 322 -130.56 -126.64 11.04
CA ARG A 322 -132.02 -126.67 11.19
C ARG A 322 -132.66 -127.69 10.22
N GLY A 323 -132.17 -127.77 8.98
CA GLY A 323 -132.60 -128.79 8.02
C GLY A 323 -132.22 -130.21 8.43
N VAL A 324 -131.04 -130.41 9.02
CA VAL A 324 -130.58 -131.70 9.57
C VAL A 324 -131.40 -132.09 10.81
N MET A 325 -131.67 -131.14 11.72
CA MET A 325 -132.56 -131.33 12.88
C MET A 325 -133.94 -131.85 12.46
N VAL A 326 -134.51 -131.28 11.39
CA VAL A 326 -135.81 -131.69 10.84
C VAL A 326 -135.71 -133.08 10.15
N ARG A 327 -134.69 -133.31 9.31
CA ARG A 327 -134.56 -134.56 8.53
C ARG A 327 -134.11 -135.78 9.35
N ARG A 328 -133.33 -135.58 10.43
CA ARG A 328 -132.89 -136.64 11.35
C ARG A 328 -133.76 -136.79 12.60
N GLY A 329 -134.81 -135.97 12.76
CA GLY A 329 -135.82 -136.12 13.83
C GLY A 329 -135.28 -135.91 15.25
N LEU A 330 -134.33 -134.98 15.43
CA LEU A 330 -133.67 -134.70 16.71
C LEU A 330 -134.22 -133.41 17.35
N GLY A 331 -134.48 -133.45 18.66
CA GLY A 331 -135.04 -132.34 19.42
C GLY A 331 -136.56 -132.16 19.24
N GLN A 332 -137.01 -130.90 19.32
CA GLN A 332 -138.42 -130.46 19.39
C GLN A 332 -139.35 -130.82 18.21
N TYR A 333 -138.90 -131.66 17.27
CA TYR A 333 -139.67 -132.16 16.12
C TYR A 333 -140.19 -133.61 16.30
N LYS A 334 -140.16 -134.17 17.52
CA LYS A 334 -140.93 -135.37 17.88
C LYS A 334 -142.41 -135.02 18.12
N ALA A 335 -143.34 -135.64 17.40
CA ALA A 335 -144.78 -135.44 17.62
C ALA A 335 -145.34 -136.41 18.68
N PRO A 336 -146.14 -135.92 19.64
CA PRO A 336 -147.44 -136.55 19.89
C PRO A 336 -148.61 -135.59 20.21
N LYS A 337 -149.79 -136.20 20.23
CA LYS A 337 -151.17 -135.66 20.17
C LYS A 337 -151.70 -134.99 21.45
N LYS A 338 -152.49 -133.91 21.22
CA LYS A 338 -153.79 -133.49 21.85
C LYS A 338 -153.87 -132.95 23.31
N ALA A 339 -154.07 -131.62 23.39
CA ALA A 339 -155.34 -130.92 23.73
C ALA A 339 -155.53 -130.17 25.08
N LYS A 340 -156.04 -128.92 24.91
CA LYS A 340 -156.93 -128.07 25.78
C LYS A 340 -156.29 -127.34 26.99
N LYS A 341 -156.75 -126.15 27.45
CA LYS A 341 -157.67 -125.07 26.99
C LYS A 341 -157.77 -124.02 28.11
N GLY A 342 -157.83 -122.73 27.77
CA GLY A 342 -158.40 -121.64 28.60
C GLY A 342 -157.58 -120.34 28.49
N LYS A 343 -158.13 -119.10 28.44
CA LYS A 343 -159.50 -118.59 28.60
C LYS A 343 -159.50 -117.07 28.24
N LYS A 344 -160.39 -116.67 27.30
CA LYS A 344 -161.35 -115.52 27.33
C LYS A 344 -160.88 -114.03 27.47
N GLY A 345 -161.38 -113.16 26.58
CA GLY A 345 -161.59 -111.70 26.78
C GLY A 345 -161.17 -110.83 25.56
N LYS A 346 -162.03 -110.44 24.61
CA LYS A 346 -163.09 -109.38 24.55
C LYS A 346 -162.54 -107.93 24.36
N LYS A 347 -162.84 -107.37 23.16
CA LYS A 347 -163.26 -106.00 22.79
C LYS A 347 -162.25 -104.82 22.66
N ALA A 348 -162.53 -104.04 21.60
CA ALA A 348 -162.23 -102.62 21.30
C ALA A 348 -160.80 -102.31 20.78
N LYS A 349 -160.55 -101.84 19.54
CA LYS A 349 -161.01 -100.65 18.76
C LYS A 349 -160.11 -99.41 19.00
N LYS A 350 -159.47 -98.97 17.90
CA LYS A 350 -159.20 -97.59 17.42
C LYS A 350 -157.83 -96.91 17.68
N GLY A 351 -157.31 -96.34 16.57
CA GLY A 351 -156.40 -95.17 16.50
C GLY A 351 -154.95 -95.57 16.19
N GLY A 352 -154.36 -95.32 15.02
CA GLY A 352 -154.05 -94.00 14.43
C GLY A 352 -152.71 -93.52 15.01
N LYS A 353 -151.72 -92.90 14.33
CA LYS A 353 -151.59 -92.15 13.08
C LYS A 353 -150.08 -91.77 13.05
N LYS A 354 -149.26 -92.07 12.03
CA LYS A 354 -149.02 -91.33 10.76
C LYS A 354 -147.96 -90.20 10.86
N LYS A 355 -147.02 -90.26 9.89
CA LYS A 355 -146.33 -89.18 9.15
C LYS A 355 -145.25 -88.37 9.90
N LYS A 356 -144.13 -88.01 9.27
CA LYS A 356 -143.84 -87.88 7.82
C LYS A 356 -142.39 -88.27 7.53
#